data_AF-A0A829HBY9-F1
#
_entry.id   AF-A0A829HBY9-F1
#
_cell.length_a   1.000
_cell.length_b   1.000
_cell.length_c   1.000
_cell.angle_alpha   90.00
_cell.angle_beta   90.00
_cell.angle_gamma   90.00
#
_symmetry.space_group_name_H-M   'P 1'
#
loop_
_entity.id
_entity.type
_entity.pdbx_description
1 polymer ?
#
loop_
_entity_poly.entity_id
_entity_poly.type
_entity_poly.pdbx_seq_one_letter_code
_entity_poly.pdbx_strand_id
1 'polypeptide(L)'
;MAKYESAFYEEGKEIVEVLAVDLRDAEQRAVLREKNLFNKNRNILLGIRNHPDTPHFYRKSSHRGDIDKGEPKDTSRHDEKRDEFLYFLENNANSTSSENLRIGIYEKCKEVGKHQLTVLNLLENYQWAKEVKFSVSEESYLRFDIFGRSKAYFGWVEKHPYVAIEIVDSHFSSKAAFKALLKISQEFPIFIGYMFVSQIPYLNTKKNGDKSNSPKHIRFKHYIMDGSFWDQDERVDEGFEKIEKHQSDEYYNFVYDKIKPFLA
;
A
#
# COMPACT_ATOMS: atom_id res chain seq x y z
N MET A 1 10.76 27.15 -18.82
CA MET A 1 10.28 28.27 -17.98
C MET A 1 10.03 27.77 -16.57
N ALA A 2 10.41 28.53 -15.55
CA ALA A 2 10.13 28.19 -14.15
C ALA A 2 8.62 28.25 -13.89
N LYS A 3 8.06 27.24 -13.23
CA LYS A 3 6.61 27.21 -12.90
C LYS A 3 6.26 28.11 -11.72
N TYR A 4 7.24 28.44 -10.87
CA TYR A 4 7.11 29.29 -9.69
C TYR A 4 8.30 30.24 -9.60
N GLU A 5 8.05 31.55 -9.72
CA GLU A 5 9.07 32.60 -9.65
C GLU A 5 9.32 33.11 -8.22
N SER A 6 8.39 32.85 -7.31
CA SER A 6 8.53 33.18 -5.89
C SER A 6 8.03 32.06 -4.98
N ALA A 7 8.50 32.08 -3.74
CA ALA A 7 8.10 31.20 -2.66
C ALA A 7 7.95 31.98 -1.35
N PHE A 8 7.20 31.44 -0.41
CA PHE A 8 6.86 32.09 0.86
C PHE A 8 7.21 31.17 2.02
N TYR A 9 7.77 31.71 3.10
CA TYR A 9 7.97 30.96 4.35
C TYR A 9 7.56 31.78 5.56
N GLU A 10 7.35 31.10 6.69
CA GLU A 10 7.01 31.76 7.96
C GLU A 10 8.26 32.01 8.80
N GLU A 11 8.38 33.23 9.30
CA GLU A 11 9.40 33.66 10.26
C GLU A 11 8.67 34.23 11.48
N GLY A 12 8.38 33.36 12.46
CA GLY A 12 7.55 33.73 13.61
C GLY A 12 6.10 34.01 13.19
N LYS A 13 5.70 35.28 13.21
CA LYS A 13 4.35 35.73 12.79
C LYS A 13 4.33 36.36 11.40
N GLU A 14 5.48 36.53 10.77
CA GLU A 14 5.60 37.17 9.46
C GLU A 14 5.69 36.14 8.34
N ILE A 15 5.13 36.50 7.19
CA ILE A 15 5.26 35.73 5.96
C ILE A 15 6.27 36.45 5.08
N VAL A 16 7.39 35.79 4.80
CA VAL A 16 8.47 36.33 3.99
C VAL A 16 8.36 35.76 2.59
N GLU A 17 8.29 36.63 1.58
CA GLU A 17 8.39 36.25 0.17
C GLU A 17 9.86 36.24 -0.26
N VAL A 18 10.21 35.27 -1.10
CA VAL A 18 11.54 35.10 -1.66
C VAL A 18 11.40 34.85 -3.16
N LEU A 19 12.23 35.53 -3.94
CA LEU A 19 12.22 35.42 -5.39
C LEU A 19 13.25 34.38 -5.87
N ALA A 20 13.00 33.80 -7.03
CA ALA A 20 13.90 32.83 -7.63
C ALA A 20 15.29 33.41 -7.92
N VAL A 21 15.40 34.73 -8.09
CA VAL A 21 16.68 35.45 -8.25
C VAL A 21 17.54 35.41 -6.99
N ASP A 22 16.93 35.37 -5.80
CA ASP A 22 17.63 35.34 -4.50
C ASP A 22 18.34 34.01 -4.29
N LEU A 23 17.89 32.97 -5.00
CA LEU A 23 18.53 31.67 -5.03
C LEU A 23 19.89 31.68 -5.74
N ARG A 24 20.36 32.80 -6.30
CA ARG A 24 21.74 32.91 -6.83
C ARG A 24 22.77 32.99 -5.71
N ASP A 25 22.40 33.50 -4.55
CA ASP A 25 23.27 33.56 -3.38
C ASP A 25 23.34 32.20 -2.66
N ALA A 26 24.55 31.75 -2.35
CA ALA A 26 24.81 30.48 -1.70
C ALA A 26 24.36 30.44 -0.24
N GLU A 27 24.55 31.54 0.50
CA GLU A 27 24.16 31.62 1.91
C GLU A 27 22.65 31.65 2.04
N GLN A 28 21.99 32.53 1.26
CA GLN A 28 20.53 32.58 1.21
C GLN A 28 19.92 31.22 0.81
N ARG A 29 20.48 30.53 -0.20
CA ARG A 29 20.04 29.17 -0.55
C ARG A 29 20.16 28.19 0.60
N ALA A 30 21.25 28.24 1.38
CA ALA A 30 21.47 27.34 2.49
C ALA A 30 20.39 27.55 3.57
N VAL A 31 20.12 28.81 3.94
CA VAL A 31 19.06 29.18 4.87
C VAL A 31 17.69 28.69 4.38
N LEU A 32 17.35 28.95 3.12
CA LEU A 32 16.04 28.60 2.57
C LEU A 32 15.81 27.10 2.43
N ARG A 33 16.87 26.28 2.36
CA ARG A 33 16.75 24.81 2.34
C ARG A 33 16.23 24.24 3.66
N GLU A 34 16.46 24.94 4.75
CA GLU A 34 15.98 24.57 6.10
C GLU A 34 14.55 25.04 6.37
N LYS A 35 14.03 25.95 5.53
CA LYS A 35 12.67 26.50 5.66
C LYS A 35 11.64 25.65 4.89
N ASN A 36 10.41 25.67 5.38
CA ASN A 36 9.26 25.18 4.62
C ASN A 36 8.77 26.28 3.68
N LEU A 37 9.12 26.15 2.40
CA LEU A 37 8.75 27.09 1.35
C LEU A 37 7.40 26.68 0.75
N PHE A 38 6.51 27.63 0.55
CA PHE A 38 5.18 27.41 -0.04
C PHE A 38 4.92 28.35 -1.21
N ASN A 39 3.93 28.05 -2.03
CA ASN A 39 3.36 29.04 -2.95
C ASN A 39 2.51 30.09 -2.21
N LYS A 40 2.11 31.16 -2.92
CA LYS A 40 1.31 32.26 -2.35
C LYS A 40 0.06 31.82 -1.60
N ASN A 41 -0.62 30.78 -2.10
CA ASN A 41 -1.85 30.25 -1.50
C ASN A 41 -1.60 29.24 -0.38
N ARG A 42 -0.34 28.98 -0.02
CA ARG A 42 0.10 28.05 1.04
C ARG A 42 -0.39 26.61 0.89
N ASN A 43 -0.77 26.20 -0.32
CA ASN A 43 -1.32 24.87 -0.59
C ASN A 43 -0.31 23.93 -1.30
N ILE A 44 0.83 24.46 -1.71
CA ILE A 44 1.89 23.70 -2.38
C ILE A 44 3.22 23.95 -1.68
N LEU A 45 3.86 22.88 -1.20
CA LEU A 45 5.22 22.92 -0.70
C LEU A 45 6.21 22.98 -1.88
N LEU A 46 7.13 23.93 -1.82
CA LEU A 46 8.14 24.21 -2.82
C LEU A 46 9.53 23.77 -2.32
N GLY A 47 10.38 23.40 -3.28
CA GLY A 47 11.79 23.16 -3.09
C GLY A 47 12.62 24.06 -4.00
N ILE A 48 13.92 24.10 -3.75
CA ILE A 48 14.87 24.91 -4.50
C ILE A 48 15.61 24.04 -5.51
N ARG A 49 15.59 24.43 -6.78
CA ARG A 49 16.51 23.93 -7.80
C ARG A 49 17.60 24.96 -8.05
N ASN A 50 18.84 24.55 -7.82
CA ASN A 50 20.02 25.38 -8.07
C ASN A 50 20.60 25.07 -9.45
N HIS A 51 19.96 25.57 -10.51
CA HIS A 51 20.54 25.53 -11.86
C HIS A 51 21.43 26.77 -12.06
N PRO A 52 22.65 26.66 -12.62
CA PRO A 52 23.58 27.79 -12.78
C PRO A 52 22.94 29.02 -13.42
N ASP A 53 22.21 28.81 -14.52
CA ASP A 53 21.62 29.92 -15.29
C ASP A 53 20.19 30.30 -14.87
N THR A 54 19.45 29.35 -14.29
CA THR A 54 18.00 29.48 -14.05
C THR A 54 17.58 28.87 -12.72
N PRO A 55 18.08 29.39 -11.59
CA PRO A 55 17.61 28.93 -10.30
C PRO A 55 16.10 29.22 -10.18
N HIS A 56 15.35 28.24 -9.67
CA HIS A 56 13.89 28.32 -9.61
C HIS A 56 13.32 27.48 -8.48
N PHE A 57 12.09 27.79 -8.11
CA PHE A 57 11.31 26.96 -7.21
C PHE A 57 10.59 25.87 -8.01
N TYR A 58 10.60 24.66 -7.45
CA TYR A 58 9.83 23.53 -7.98
C TYR A 58 8.91 23.00 -6.89
N ARG A 59 7.84 22.33 -7.29
CA ARG A 59 6.93 21.67 -6.36
C ARG A 59 7.65 20.48 -5.71
N LYS A 60 7.90 20.54 -4.39
CA LYS A 60 8.61 19.49 -3.62
C LYS A 60 7.83 18.17 -3.64
N SER A 61 6.51 18.28 -3.62
CA SER A 61 5.60 17.15 -3.78
C SER A 61 4.34 17.61 -4.47
N SER A 62 3.84 16.81 -5.42
CA SER A 62 2.42 16.85 -5.71
C SER A 62 1.66 16.75 -4.39
N HIS A 63 0.61 17.56 -4.21
CA HIS A 63 -0.42 17.21 -3.25
C HIS A 63 -1.00 15.92 -3.81
N ARG A 64 -0.48 14.78 -3.35
CA ARG A 64 -0.91 13.49 -3.88
C ARG A 64 -2.35 13.31 -3.43
N GLY A 65 -3.25 13.11 -4.37
CA GLY A 65 -4.62 12.75 -4.05
C GLY A 65 -4.64 11.31 -3.55
N ASP A 66 -5.47 11.02 -2.55
CA ASP A 66 -5.90 9.64 -2.36
C ASP A 66 -6.60 9.20 -3.66
N ILE A 67 -6.23 8.05 -4.21
CA ILE A 67 -6.90 7.49 -5.39
C ILE A 67 -8.18 6.75 -4.99
N ASP A 68 -8.28 6.32 -3.74
CA ASP A 68 -9.41 5.60 -3.18
C ASP A 68 -10.34 6.55 -2.40
N LYS A 69 -10.72 7.68 -3.03
CA LYS A 69 -11.69 8.66 -2.49
C LYS A 69 -13.14 8.12 -2.42
N GLY A 70 -13.30 6.79 -2.38
CA GLY A 70 -14.58 6.13 -2.35
C GLY A 70 -15.35 6.37 -1.05
N GLU A 71 -16.49 5.68 -0.92
CA GLU A 71 -17.31 5.74 0.28
C GLU A 71 -16.50 5.38 1.53
N PRO A 72 -16.82 5.97 2.70
CA PRO A 72 -16.11 5.68 3.94
C PRO A 72 -16.04 4.16 4.17
N LYS A 73 -14.82 3.62 4.19
CA LYS A 73 -14.55 2.24 4.62
C LYS A 73 -14.84 2.04 6.12
N ASP A 74 -15.01 3.15 6.84
CA ASP A 74 -15.03 3.27 8.30
C ASP A 74 -16.38 2.85 8.90
N THR A 75 -16.67 1.55 8.87
CA THR A 75 -17.57 0.96 9.86
C THR A 75 -16.77 0.70 11.15
N SER A 76 -17.41 0.76 12.31
CA SER A 76 -16.76 0.37 13.58
C SER A 76 -16.21 -1.06 13.52
N ARG A 77 -16.86 -1.94 12.76
CA ARG A 77 -16.48 -3.33 12.54
C ARG A 77 -15.21 -3.47 11.71
N HIS A 78 -15.04 -2.66 10.68
CA HIS A 78 -13.81 -2.59 9.88
C HIS A 78 -12.62 -2.24 10.77
N ASP A 79 -12.74 -1.16 11.56
CA ASP A 79 -11.65 -0.65 12.39
C ASP A 79 -11.26 -1.61 13.51
N GLU A 80 -12.24 -2.22 14.18
CA GLU A 80 -12.00 -3.28 15.16
C GLU A 80 -11.21 -4.43 14.54
N LYS A 81 -11.60 -4.88 13.35
CA LYS A 81 -10.94 -6.02 12.69
C LYS A 81 -9.54 -5.67 12.21
N ARG A 82 -9.34 -4.48 11.66
CA ARG A 82 -8.01 -3.96 11.32
C ARG A 82 -7.10 -3.96 12.54
N ASP A 83 -7.56 -3.39 13.65
CA ASP A 83 -6.74 -3.25 14.86
C ASP A 83 -6.47 -4.62 15.51
N GLU A 84 -7.44 -5.54 15.49
CA GLU A 84 -7.28 -6.94 15.92
C GLU A 84 -6.21 -7.68 15.10
N PHE A 85 -6.22 -7.51 13.77
CA PHE A 85 -5.24 -8.13 12.88
C PHE A 85 -3.85 -7.50 13.01
N LEU A 86 -3.77 -6.18 13.14
CA LEU A 86 -2.50 -5.49 13.37
C LEU A 86 -1.86 -6.00 14.68
N TYR A 87 -2.63 -6.06 15.76
CA TYR A 87 -2.14 -6.60 17.03
C TYR A 87 -1.64 -8.04 16.88
N PHE A 88 -2.35 -8.89 16.13
CA PHE A 88 -1.87 -10.24 15.85
C PHE A 88 -0.55 -10.22 15.06
N LEU A 89 -0.40 -9.38 14.04
CA LEU A 89 0.81 -9.27 13.24
C LEU A 89 2.01 -8.83 14.07
N GLU A 90 1.86 -7.76 14.85
CA GLU A 90 2.95 -7.19 15.66
C GLU A 90 3.47 -8.18 16.71
N ASN A 91 2.58 -8.92 17.36
CA ASN A 91 2.95 -9.89 18.40
C ASN A 91 3.55 -11.19 17.86
N ASN A 92 3.44 -11.47 16.56
CA ASN A 92 3.88 -12.74 15.98
C ASN A 92 4.97 -12.60 14.89
N ALA A 93 5.18 -11.40 14.34
CA ALA A 93 6.17 -11.17 13.29
C ALA A 93 7.64 -11.10 13.77
N ASN A 94 7.86 -10.95 15.09
CA ASN A 94 9.20 -10.84 15.69
C ASN A 94 9.44 -11.88 16.79
N SER A 95 8.67 -12.97 16.81
CA SER A 95 8.88 -14.05 17.77
C SER A 95 10.24 -14.70 17.55
N THR A 96 11.06 -14.79 18.60
CA THR A 96 12.40 -15.40 18.58
C THR A 96 12.38 -16.93 18.62
N SER A 97 11.20 -17.54 18.75
CA SER A 97 11.03 -18.98 18.54
C SER A 97 11.13 -19.31 17.05
N SER A 98 11.37 -20.59 16.72
CA SER A 98 11.46 -21.17 15.37
C SER A 98 10.17 -21.08 14.53
N GLU A 99 9.32 -20.09 14.77
CA GLU A 99 7.94 -19.94 14.33
C GLU A 99 7.71 -18.57 13.70
N ASN A 100 8.52 -18.23 12.69
CA ASN A 100 8.28 -17.03 11.90
C ASN A 100 6.85 -17.09 11.33
N LEU A 101 6.13 -15.98 11.50
CA LEU A 101 4.78 -15.83 10.96
C LEU A 101 4.80 -16.10 9.46
N ARG A 102 3.86 -16.92 8.98
CA ARG A 102 3.79 -17.31 7.57
C ARG A 102 2.63 -16.64 6.86
N ILE A 103 2.84 -16.26 5.61
CA ILE A 103 1.75 -15.97 4.67
C ILE A 103 1.62 -17.16 3.74
N GLY A 104 0.39 -17.62 3.55
CA GLY A 104 0.10 -18.70 2.62
C GLY A 104 -1.29 -18.65 2.02
N ILE A 105 -1.50 -19.57 1.08
CA ILE A 105 -2.76 -19.82 0.39
C ILE A 105 -3.15 -21.29 0.61
N TYR A 106 -4.44 -21.61 0.47
CA TYR A 106 -4.86 -23.01 0.39
C TYR A 106 -4.94 -23.42 -1.06
N GLU A 107 -4.11 -24.39 -1.45
CA GLU A 107 -4.16 -25.00 -2.78
C GLU A 107 -5.06 -26.22 -2.75
N LYS A 108 -5.76 -26.49 -3.86
CA LYS A 108 -6.54 -27.72 -3.99
C LYS A 108 -5.60 -28.90 -4.12
N CYS A 109 -5.78 -29.91 -3.27
CA CYS A 109 -5.04 -31.15 -3.40
C CYS A 109 -5.65 -32.04 -4.49
N LYS A 110 -4.85 -33.00 -4.99
CA LYS A 110 -5.34 -34.07 -5.88
C LYS A 110 -6.44 -34.94 -5.24
N GLU A 111 -6.51 -34.97 -3.90
CA GLU A 111 -7.58 -35.63 -3.17
C GLU A 111 -8.82 -34.72 -3.08
N VAL A 112 -9.95 -35.24 -3.56
CA VAL A 112 -11.23 -34.52 -3.61
C VAL A 112 -11.59 -33.98 -2.21
N GLY A 113 -11.80 -32.66 -2.14
CA GLY A 113 -12.23 -31.98 -0.92
C GLY A 113 -11.11 -31.62 0.07
N LYS A 114 -9.85 -31.97 -0.20
CA LYS A 114 -8.71 -31.56 0.64
C LYS A 114 -7.99 -30.34 0.07
N HIS A 115 -7.57 -29.47 0.98
CA HIS A 115 -6.74 -28.31 0.66
C HIS A 115 -5.49 -28.33 1.54
N GLN A 116 -4.35 -27.91 1.00
CA GLN A 116 -3.08 -27.83 1.72
C GLN A 116 -2.58 -26.40 1.81
N LEU A 117 -2.01 -26.02 2.96
CA LEU A 117 -1.44 -24.68 3.11
C LEU A 117 -0.12 -24.63 2.35
N THR A 118 -0.08 -23.83 1.30
CA THR A 118 1.15 -23.48 0.60
C THR A 118 1.65 -22.16 1.15
N VAL A 119 2.84 -22.20 1.74
CA VAL A 119 3.49 -21.03 2.34
C VAL A 119 4.14 -20.25 1.20
N LEU A 120 3.64 -19.04 0.97
CA LEU A 120 4.21 -18.13 -0.02
C LEU A 120 5.45 -17.43 0.53
N ASN A 121 5.40 -16.99 1.79
CA ASN A 121 6.50 -16.25 2.41
C ASN A 121 6.59 -16.43 3.92
N LEU A 122 7.83 -16.33 4.42
CA LEU A 122 8.15 -16.24 5.85
C LEU A 122 8.38 -14.77 6.22
N LEU A 123 7.62 -14.26 7.18
CA LEU A 123 7.64 -12.86 7.58
C LEU A 123 8.65 -12.61 8.69
N GLU A 124 9.93 -12.70 8.35
CA GLU A 124 11.04 -12.54 9.30
C GLU A 124 11.35 -11.05 9.55
N ASN A 125 11.32 -10.65 10.82
CA ASN A 125 11.63 -9.28 11.25
C ASN A 125 10.75 -8.22 10.57
N TYR A 126 9.47 -8.51 10.35
CA TYR A 126 8.55 -7.54 9.75
C TYR A 126 8.14 -6.48 10.77
N GLN A 127 8.09 -5.23 10.31
CA GLN A 127 7.38 -4.15 10.97
C GLN A 127 6.06 -3.91 10.28
N TRP A 128 5.03 -3.64 11.07
CA TRP A 128 3.68 -3.41 10.62
C TRP A 128 3.23 -2.02 11.04
N ALA A 129 2.35 -1.43 10.25
CA ALA A 129 1.68 -0.18 10.57
C ALA A 129 0.30 -0.18 9.91
N LYS A 130 -0.64 0.59 10.48
CA LYS A 130 -1.96 0.81 9.89
C LYS A 130 -2.04 2.13 9.14
N GLU A 131 -3.01 2.20 8.23
CA GLU A 131 -3.35 3.41 7.46
C GLU A 131 -2.14 4.02 6.71
N VAL A 132 -1.30 3.15 6.14
CA VAL A 132 -0.05 3.56 5.51
C VAL A 132 -0.32 4.13 4.12
N LYS A 133 0.06 5.40 3.93
CA LYS A 133 0.02 6.06 2.63
C LYS A 133 1.19 5.59 1.77
N PHE A 134 0.86 4.88 0.70
CA PHE A 134 1.80 4.36 -0.29
C PHE A 134 1.64 5.09 -1.61
N SER A 135 2.74 5.59 -2.16
CA SER A 135 2.68 6.42 -3.38
C SER A 135 2.66 5.54 -4.62
N VAL A 136 1.68 5.79 -5.49
CA VAL A 136 1.43 4.97 -6.68
C VAL A 136 1.74 5.71 -7.98
N SER A 137 1.77 7.04 -7.92
CA SER A 137 2.24 7.90 -9.00
C SER A 137 2.83 9.19 -8.41
N GLU A 138 3.29 10.08 -9.29
CA GLU A 138 3.68 11.41 -8.84
C GLU A 138 2.53 12.16 -8.18
N GLU A 139 1.29 11.95 -8.62
CA GLU A 139 0.12 12.74 -8.24
C GLU A 139 -0.86 12.02 -7.31
N SER A 140 -0.63 10.75 -7.02
CA SER A 140 -1.57 9.94 -6.22
C SER A 140 -0.91 8.99 -5.24
N TYR A 141 -1.64 8.67 -4.18
CA TYR A 141 -1.31 7.64 -3.21
C TYR A 141 -2.51 6.72 -2.96
N LEU A 142 -2.23 5.52 -2.46
CA LEU A 142 -3.18 4.60 -1.85
C LEU A 142 -2.95 4.59 -0.34
N ARG A 143 -4.00 4.40 0.44
CA ARG A 143 -3.88 4.16 1.88
C ARG A 143 -4.22 2.71 2.16
N PHE A 144 -3.21 1.93 2.55
CA PHE A 144 -3.39 0.54 2.97
C PHE A 144 -3.90 0.47 4.40
N ASP A 145 -4.85 -0.42 4.69
CA ASP A 145 -5.37 -0.60 6.05
C ASP A 145 -4.28 -1.12 6.99
N ILE A 146 -3.51 -2.12 6.54
CA ILE A 146 -2.33 -2.61 7.22
C ILE A 146 -1.22 -2.82 6.19
N PHE A 147 -0.01 -2.41 6.52
CA PHE A 147 1.17 -2.55 5.66
C PHE A 147 2.39 -3.03 6.45
N GLY A 148 3.09 -3.99 5.87
CA GLY A 148 4.23 -4.68 6.46
C GLY A 148 5.46 -4.66 5.55
N ARG A 149 6.64 -4.52 6.16
CA ARG A 149 7.94 -4.69 5.49
C ARG A 149 8.99 -5.27 6.42
N SER A 150 9.97 -6.00 5.87
CA SER A 150 11.11 -6.45 6.66
C SER A 150 11.95 -5.27 7.18
N LYS A 151 12.43 -5.37 8.43
CA LYS A 151 13.41 -4.46 9.03
C LYS A 151 14.85 -4.83 8.67
N ALA A 152 15.10 -6.10 8.34
CA ALA A 152 16.45 -6.61 8.10
C ALA A 152 16.86 -6.44 6.63
N TYR A 153 15.91 -6.58 5.72
CA TYR A 153 16.16 -6.57 4.28
C TYR A 153 15.58 -5.30 3.67
N PHE A 154 16.46 -4.32 3.45
CA PHE A 154 16.15 -3.09 2.72
C PHE A 154 16.45 -3.30 1.24
N GLY A 155 15.50 -3.87 0.49
CA GLY A 155 15.66 -4.15 -0.95
C GLY A 155 14.43 -4.84 -1.57
N TRP A 156 14.36 -4.84 -2.89
CA TRP A 156 13.25 -5.40 -3.67
C TRP A 156 13.52 -6.88 -3.92
N VAL A 157 13.32 -7.71 -2.90
CA VAL A 157 13.62 -9.15 -2.97
C VAL A 157 12.33 -9.93 -2.80
N GLU A 158 12.03 -10.81 -3.75
CA GLU A 158 10.82 -11.67 -3.74
C GLU A 158 10.66 -12.51 -2.48
N LYS A 159 11.78 -12.83 -1.81
CA LYS A 159 11.82 -13.59 -0.55
C LYS A 159 11.31 -12.79 0.67
N HIS A 160 11.30 -11.46 0.58
CA HIS A 160 10.86 -10.56 1.64
C HIS A 160 10.00 -9.44 1.05
N PRO A 161 8.86 -9.78 0.43
CA PRO A 161 8.04 -8.80 -0.25
C PRO A 161 7.40 -7.84 0.76
N TYR A 162 6.98 -6.68 0.28
CA TYR A 162 6.03 -5.88 1.02
C TYR A 162 4.71 -6.64 1.14
N VAL A 163 4.03 -6.46 2.26
CA VAL A 163 2.73 -7.09 2.48
C VAL A 163 1.73 -6.00 2.81
N ALA A 164 0.72 -5.85 1.97
CA ALA A 164 -0.46 -5.07 2.26
C ALA A 164 -1.62 -5.99 2.61
N ILE A 165 -2.47 -5.55 3.53
CA ILE A 165 -3.69 -6.24 3.90
C ILE A 165 -4.81 -5.20 3.86
N GLU A 166 -5.79 -5.44 2.99
CA GLU A 166 -7.01 -4.63 2.87
C GLU A 166 -8.12 -5.33 3.65
N ILE A 167 -8.71 -4.64 4.62
CA ILE A 167 -9.86 -5.13 5.37
C ILE A 167 -11.12 -4.77 4.58
N VAL A 168 -11.85 -5.80 4.17
CA VAL A 168 -13.04 -5.63 3.32
C VAL A 168 -14.28 -5.90 4.14
N ASP A 169 -15.10 -4.86 4.33
CA ASP A 169 -16.37 -4.97 5.05
C ASP A 169 -17.56 -4.80 4.10
N SER A 170 -18.02 -3.56 3.92
CA SER A 170 -19.11 -3.20 3.02
C SER A 170 -18.64 -2.85 1.61
N HIS A 171 -17.38 -2.43 1.48
CA HIS A 171 -16.83 -1.93 0.21
C HIS A 171 -15.52 -2.62 -0.16
N PHE A 172 -15.41 -2.97 -1.44
CA PHE A 172 -14.14 -3.36 -2.07
C PHE A 172 -13.37 -2.12 -2.53
N SER A 173 -12.07 -2.27 -2.85
CA SER A 173 -11.26 -1.18 -3.41
C SER A 173 -11.96 -0.56 -4.62
N SER A 174 -11.93 0.77 -4.74
CA SER A 174 -12.47 1.43 -5.94
C SER A 174 -11.76 0.93 -7.20
N LYS A 175 -12.42 1.06 -8.36
CA LYS A 175 -11.85 0.68 -9.65
C LYS A 175 -10.46 1.29 -9.90
N ALA A 176 -10.30 2.57 -9.59
CA ALA A 176 -9.03 3.27 -9.77
C ALA A 176 -7.94 2.72 -8.83
N ALA A 177 -8.29 2.46 -7.56
CA ALA A 177 -7.40 1.85 -6.60
C ALA A 177 -6.98 0.43 -7.02
N PHE A 178 -7.95 -0.40 -7.41
CA PHE A 178 -7.70 -1.77 -7.88
C PHE A 178 -6.74 -1.82 -9.07
N LYS A 179 -6.96 -0.97 -10.07
CA LYS A 179 -6.06 -0.86 -11.23
C LYS A 179 -4.64 -0.45 -10.83
N ALA A 180 -4.51 0.50 -9.91
CA ALA A 180 -3.22 0.91 -9.38
C ALA A 180 -2.53 -0.23 -8.60
N LEU A 181 -3.27 -1.00 -7.80
CA LEU A 181 -2.76 -2.16 -7.07
C LEU A 181 -2.22 -3.25 -8.01
N LEU A 182 -2.96 -3.58 -9.07
CA LEU A 182 -2.49 -4.53 -10.09
C LEU A 182 -1.17 -4.04 -10.69
N LYS A 183 -1.14 -2.80 -11.19
CA LYS A 183 0.05 -2.22 -11.80
C LYS A 183 1.27 -2.26 -10.86
N ILE A 184 1.10 -1.84 -9.61
CA ILE A 184 2.20 -1.84 -8.64
C ILE A 184 2.67 -3.26 -8.37
N SER A 185 1.76 -4.22 -8.17
CA SER A 185 2.14 -5.61 -7.91
C SER A 185 2.87 -6.30 -9.07
N GLN A 186 2.74 -5.77 -10.29
CA GLN A 186 3.48 -6.22 -11.47
C GLN A 186 4.92 -5.70 -11.47
N GLU A 187 5.15 -4.49 -10.93
CA GLU A 187 6.43 -3.78 -10.97
C GLU A 187 7.23 -3.92 -9.66
N PHE A 188 6.55 -4.22 -8.55
CA PHE A 188 7.06 -4.17 -7.19
C PHE A 188 6.75 -5.49 -6.45
N PRO A 189 7.70 -6.07 -5.69
CA PRO A 189 7.45 -7.27 -4.90
C PRO A 189 6.56 -6.93 -3.71
N ILE A 190 5.24 -6.89 -3.95
CA ILE A 190 4.21 -6.68 -2.96
C ILE A 190 3.13 -7.76 -3.09
N PHE A 191 2.77 -8.32 -1.95
CA PHE A 191 1.61 -9.18 -1.78
C PHE A 191 0.49 -8.36 -1.15
N ILE A 192 -0.69 -8.30 -1.79
CA ILE A 192 -1.84 -7.53 -1.28
C ILE A 192 -2.97 -8.51 -0.99
N GLY A 193 -3.21 -8.82 0.29
CA GLY A 193 -4.24 -9.76 0.71
C GLY A 193 -5.56 -9.09 1.07
N TYR A 194 -6.70 -9.65 0.66
CA TYR A 194 -8.03 -9.13 0.99
C TYR A 194 -8.69 -9.92 2.12
N MET A 195 -9.05 -9.21 3.19
CA MET A 195 -9.63 -9.75 4.41
C MET A 195 -11.11 -9.39 4.58
N PHE A 196 -11.98 -10.25 4.05
CA PHE A 196 -13.44 -10.12 4.15
C PHE A 196 -13.94 -10.37 5.59
N VAL A 197 -14.37 -9.31 6.26
CA VAL A 197 -14.87 -9.32 7.65
C VAL A 197 -16.04 -10.29 7.83
N SER A 198 -17.00 -10.27 6.90
CA SER A 198 -18.20 -11.11 6.92
C SER A 198 -17.90 -12.61 6.79
N GLN A 199 -16.70 -12.95 6.32
CA GLN A 199 -16.29 -14.31 5.98
C GLN A 199 -15.23 -14.87 6.92
N ILE A 200 -14.91 -14.17 8.01
CA ILE A 200 -14.00 -14.68 9.04
C ILE A 200 -14.72 -15.75 9.87
N PRO A 201 -14.10 -16.91 10.16
CA PRO A 201 -12.73 -17.34 9.82
C PRO A 201 -12.62 -18.18 8.53
N TYR A 202 -13.70 -18.32 7.77
CA TYR A 202 -13.81 -19.28 6.66
C TYR A 202 -12.89 -18.99 5.49
N LEU A 203 -12.88 -17.75 4.98
CA LEU A 203 -12.05 -17.38 3.81
C LEU A 203 -10.69 -16.84 4.23
N ASN A 204 -10.63 -16.10 5.35
CA ASN A 204 -9.40 -15.51 5.87
C ASN A 204 -9.28 -15.80 7.36
N THR A 205 -8.14 -16.32 7.81
CA THR A 205 -7.96 -16.60 9.24
C THR A 205 -6.51 -16.52 9.66
N LYS A 206 -6.35 -16.12 10.92
CA LYS A 206 -5.16 -16.34 11.74
C LYS A 206 -5.30 -17.72 12.37
N LYS A 207 -4.41 -18.65 12.05
CA LYS A 207 -4.37 -19.94 12.77
C LYS A 207 -3.19 -19.93 13.73
N ASN A 208 -3.49 -20.26 14.99
CA ASN A 208 -2.49 -20.85 15.86
C ASN A 208 -2.24 -22.25 15.31
N GLY A 209 -0.99 -22.63 15.07
CA GLY A 209 -0.74 -23.97 14.54
C GLY A 209 -1.21 -25.06 15.50
N ASP A 210 -1.23 -26.31 15.03
CA ASP A 210 -1.88 -27.42 15.75
C ASP A 210 -1.26 -27.78 17.12
N LYS A 211 -0.12 -27.19 17.47
CA LYS A 211 0.57 -27.32 18.75
C LYS A 211 0.94 -25.93 19.26
N SER A 212 1.20 -25.80 20.57
CA SER A 212 1.64 -24.53 21.18
C SER A 212 2.85 -23.90 20.50
N ASN A 213 3.68 -24.72 19.84
CA ASN A 213 4.91 -24.32 19.15
C ASN A 213 4.81 -24.45 17.61
N SER A 214 3.59 -24.53 17.07
CA SER A 214 3.40 -24.63 15.63
C SER A 214 3.29 -23.22 15.03
N PRO A 215 4.02 -22.95 13.92
CA PRO A 215 4.08 -21.63 13.32
C PRO A 215 2.69 -21.06 13.01
N LYS A 216 2.47 -19.85 13.50
CA LYS A 216 1.27 -19.08 13.18
C LYS A 216 1.31 -18.70 11.71
N HIS A 217 0.14 -18.69 11.09
CA HIS A 217 0.02 -18.29 9.69
C HIS A 217 -1.23 -17.45 9.44
N ILE A 218 -1.10 -16.58 8.45
CA ILE A 218 -2.20 -15.85 7.84
C ILE A 218 -2.46 -16.51 6.50
N ARG A 219 -3.73 -16.83 6.29
CA ARG A 219 -4.20 -17.37 5.02
C ARG A 219 -5.03 -16.33 4.30
N PHE A 220 -4.67 -16.08 3.04
CA PHE A 220 -5.49 -15.33 2.11
C PHE A 220 -6.15 -16.27 1.11
N LYS A 221 -7.46 -16.08 0.90
CA LYS A 221 -8.13 -16.69 -0.25
C LYS A 221 -8.00 -15.80 -1.47
N HIS A 222 -8.30 -14.51 -1.34
CA HIS A 222 -8.25 -13.56 -2.43
C HIS A 222 -7.13 -12.56 -2.21
N TYR A 223 -6.33 -12.32 -3.24
CA TYR A 223 -5.16 -11.46 -3.16
C TYR A 223 -4.75 -10.93 -4.53
N ILE A 224 -3.94 -9.87 -4.54
CA ILE A 224 -3.21 -9.39 -5.71
C ILE A 224 -1.73 -9.70 -5.50
N MET A 225 -1.13 -10.27 -6.54
CA MET A 225 0.29 -10.56 -6.67
C MET A 225 0.59 -10.59 -8.16
N ASP A 226 1.80 -10.20 -8.57
CA ASP A 226 2.31 -10.31 -9.95
C ASP A 226 1.47 -9.65 -11.06
N GLY A 227 0.67 -8.64 -10.71
CA GLY A 227 -0.22 -7.96 -11.66
C GLY A 227 -1.54 -8.68 -11.91
N SER A 228 -1.84 -9.73 -11.13
CA SER A 228 -3.04 -10.54 -11.27
C SER A 228 -3.84 -10.57 -9.98
N PHE A 229 -5.16 -10.71 -10.11
CA PHE A 229 -6.02 -11.06 -8.98
C PHE A 229 -6.17 -12.58 -8.91
N TRP A 230 -5.99 -13.12 -7.71
CA TRP A 230 -5.97 -14.55 -7.45
C TRP A 230 -7.15 -14.96 -6.56
N ASP A 231 -7.71 -16.13 -6.85
CA ASP A 231 -8.62 -16.86 -5.98
C ASP A 231 -7.98 -18.21 -5.66
N GLN A 232 -7.47 -18.34 -4.44
CA GLN A 232 -6.65 -19.47 -3.99
C GLN A 232 -5.38 -19.61 -4.85
N ASP A 233 -5.26 -20.73 -5.57
CA ASP A 233 -4.16 -21.09 -6.46
C ASP A 233 -4.48 -20.81 -7.93
N GLU A 234 -5.66 -20.26 -8.22
CA GLU A 234 -6.11 -19.97 -9.58
C GLU A 234 -6.06 -18.45 -9.85
N ARG A 235 -5.42 -18.06 -10.96
CA ARG A 235 -5.54 -16.69 -11.44
C ARG A 235 -6.94 -16.48 -11.98
N VAL A 236 -7.60 -15.43 -11.51
CA VAL A 236 -8.97 -15.11 -11.96
C VAL A 236 -9.00 -14.68 -13.42
N ASP A 237 -7.85 -14.35 -14.00
CA ASP A 237 -7.70 -13.89 -15.38
C ASP A 237 -7.29 -14.96 -16.40
N GLU A 238 -7.24 -16.24 -16.03
CA GLU A 238 -7.08 -17.33 -17.01
C GLU A 238 -8.27 -17.31 -17.99
N GLY A 239 -8.06 -16.68 -19.16
CA GLY A 239 -9.09 -16.51 -20.20
C GLY A 239 -9.30 -15.06 -20.66
N PHE A 240 -8.75 -14.06 -19.97
CA PHE A 240 -8.70 -12.69 -20.49
C PHE A 240 -7.56 -12.58 -21.52
N GLU A 241 -7.88 -12.31 -22.79
CA GLU A 241 -6.87 -11.99 -23.82
C GLU A 241 -6.03 -10.77 -23.41
N LYS A 242 -4.86 -10.60 -24.03
CA LYS A 242 -3.74 -9.67 -23.76
C LYS A 242 -4.07 -8.15 -23.72
N ILE A 243 -5.28 -7.74 -23.38
CA ILE A 243 -5.54 -6.37 -22.94
C ILE A 243 -4.76 -6.15 -21.64
N GLU A 244 -4.11 -5.01 -21.49
CA GLU A 244 -3.43 -4.65 -20.25
C GLU A 244 -4.47 -4.63 -19.11
N LYS A 245 -4.45 -5.65 -18.25
CA LYS A 245 -5.46 -5.92 -17.21
C LYS A 245 -5.70 -4.72 -16.30
N HIS A 246 -4.64 -3.99 -15.98
CA HIS A 246 -4.68 -2.77 -15.16
C HIS A 246 -5.36 -1.57 -15.87
N GLN A 247 -5.68 -1.71 -17.16
CA GLN A 247 -6.42 -0.72 -17.95
C GLN A 247 -7.86 -1.15 -18.25
N SER A 248 -8.20 -2.44 -18.13
CA SER A 248 -9.55 -2.95 -18.42
C SER A 248 -10.53 -2.67 -17.28
N ASP A 249 -11.63 -1.99 -17.62
CA ASP A 249 -12.77 -1.80 -16.72
C ASP A 249 -13.54 -3.11 -16.54
N GLU A 250 -13.60 -3.93 -17.60
CA GLU A 250 -14.25 -5.24 -17.62
C GLU A 250 -13.60 -6.20 -16.62
N TYR A 251 -12.27 -6.20 -16.52
CA TYR A 251 -11.56 -7.03 -15.56
C TYR A 251 -11.91 -6.68 -14.11
N TYR A 252 -11.97 -5.38 -13.78
CA TYR A 252 -12.42 -4.94 -12.46
C TYR A 252 -13.86 -5.42 -12.18
N ASN A 253 -14.77 -5.22 -13.13
CA ASN A 253 -16.17 -5.62 -12.94
C ASN A 253 -16.30 -7.14 -12.73
N PHE A 254 -15.54 -7.94 -13.50
CA PHE A 254 -15.52 -9.40 -13.36
C PHE A 254 -15.02 -9.84 -11.98
N VAL A 255 -13.91 -9.26 -11.50
CA VAL A 255 -13.39 -9.52 -10.14
C VAL A 255 -14.40 -9.07 -9.09
N TYR A 256 -14.98 -7.88 -9.26
CA TYR A 256 -15.98 -7.35 -8.33
C TYR A 256 -17.19 -8.27 -8.23
N ASP A 257 -17.72 -8.78 -9.34
CA ASP A 257 -18.86 -9.70 -9.33
C ASP A 257 -18.56 -11.02 -8.60
N LYS A 258 -17.31 -11.52 -8.67
CA LYS A 258 -16.87 -12.68 -7.88
C LYS A 258 -16.76 -12.38 -6.39
N ILE A 259 -16.41 -11.15 -6.04
CA ILE A 259 -16.15 -10.74 -4.65
C ILE A 259 -17.42 -10.22 -3.95
N LYS A 260 -18.36 -9.66 -4.70
CA LYS A 260 -19.63 -9.11 -4.22
C LYS A 260 -20.39 -10.02 -3.24
N PRO A 261 -20.45 -11.35 -3.41
CA PRO A 261 -21.11 -12.23 -2.44
C PRO A 261 -20.47 -12.25 -1.04
N PHE A 262 -19.24 -11.75 -0.91
CA PHE A 262 -18.49 -11.68 0.35
C PHE A 262 -18.56 -10.29 1.01
N LEU A 263 -19.16 -9.30 0.36
CA LEU A 263 -19.41 -7.98 0.93
C LEU A 263 -20.67 -8.05 1.82
N ALA A 264 -20.66 -7.34 2.95
CA ALA A 264 -21.77 -7.30 3.90
C ALA A 264 -22.62 -6.04 3.79
#